data_AF-A0A8R7VD83-F1
#
_entry.id   AF-A0A8R7VD83-F1
#
_cell.length_a   1.000
_cell.length_b   1.000
_cell.length_c   1.000
_cell.angle_alpha   90.00
_cell.angle_beta   90.00
_cell.angle_gamma   90.00
#
_symmetry.space_group_name_H-M   'P 1'
#
loop_
_entity.id
_entity.type
_entity.pdbx_description
1 polymer ?
#
loop_
_entity_poly.entity_id
_entity_poly.type
_entity_poly.pdbx_seq_one_letter_code
_entity_poly.pdbx_strand_id
1 'polypeptide(L)'
;MVRNTSERLEANFSKLGTMIHRFRRGLRGINERYIIPSFVSLGPYHHGSPHLQETEEVKHAAAHYFCEKSGHSIEEVYDKILSIVTEARSCYANDAVANFTNSEFAVMMFLDGCYLLHYIK
;
A
#
# COMPACT_ATOMS: atom_id res chain seq x y z
N MET A 1 6.43 -18.35 26.57
CA MET A 1 6.38 -17.09 27.34
C MET A 1 5.34 -16.19 26.70
N VAL A 2 4.14 -16.10 27.27
CA VAL A 2 3.01 -15.36 26.68
C VAL A 2 3.18 -13.89 27.07
N ARG A 3 3.36 -12.99 26.10
CA ARG A 3 3.36 -11.53 26.34
C ARG A 3 2.02 -11.12 26.97
N ASN A 4 2.06 -10.29 28.01
CA ASN A 4 0.87 -9.85 28.74
C ASN A 4 -0.08 -9.12 27.77
N THR A 5 -1.38 -9.42 27.85
CA THR A 5 -2.43 -8.83 27.01
C THR A 5 -2.40 -7.30 27.02
N SER A 6 -2.00 -6.69 28.15
CA SER A 6 -1.82 -5.23 28.29
C SER A 6 -0.69 -4.69 27.40
N GLU A 7 0.46 -5.36 27.40
CA GLU A 7 1.62 -4.95 26.57
C GLU A 7 1.30 -5.01 25.08
N ARG A 8 0.51 -6.01 24.66
CA ARG A 8 0.03 -6.11 23.27
C ARG A 8 -0.92 -4.97 22.91
N LEU A 9 -1.81 -4.59 23.83
CA LEU A 9 -2.74 -3.48 23.61
C LEU A 9 -1.98 -2.15 23.54
N GLU A 10 -1.05 -1.88 24.45
CA GLU A 10 -0.23 -0.67 24.44
C GLU A 10 0.63 -0.59 23.16
N ALA A 11 1.27 -1.68 22.75
CA ALA A 11 2.01 -1.72 21.49
C ALA A 11 1.10 -1.45 20.28
N ASN A 12 -0.15 -1.93 20.29
CA ASN A 12 -1.12 -1.65 19.24
C ASN A 12 -1.60 -0.19 19.26
N PHE A 13 -1.82 0.40 20.45
CA PHE A 13 -2.21 1.80 20.60
C PHE A 13 -1.10 2.76 20.16
N SER A 14 0.15 2.47 20.51
CA SER A 14 1.31 3.25 20.06
C SER A 14 1.51 3.17 18.54
N LYS A 15 1.09 2.07 17.91
CA LYS A 15 1.09 1.92 16.45
C LYS A 15 -0.09 2.58 15.74
N LEU A 16 -1.18 2.92 16.44
CA LEU A 16 -2.39 3.41 15.78
C LEU A 16 -2.17 4.65 14.89
N GLY A 17 -1.20 5.50 15.26
CA GLY A 17 -0.84 6.70 14.48
C GLY A 17 -0.05 6.42 13.20
N THR A 18 0.49 5.21 13.01
CA THR A 18 1.32 4.84 11.86
C THR A 18 0.73 3.72 11.01
N MET A 19 -0.38 3.13 11.45
CA MET A 19 -1.05 2.04 10.74
C MET A 19 -1.97 2.57 9.64
N ILE A 20 -1.91 1.92 8.46
CA ILE A 20 -2.84 2.09 7.37
C ILE A 20 -3.97 1.09 7.56
N HIS A 21 -5.09 1.57 8.11
CA HIS A 21 -6.21 0.72 8.48
C HIS A 21 -7.08 0.33 7.29
N ARG A 22 -7.43 -0.96 7.20
CA ARG A 22 -8.56 -1.39 6.37
C ARG A 22 -9.82 -0.68 6.86
N PHE A 23 -10.69 -0.29 5.93
CA PHE A 23 -12.01 0.20 6.28
C PHE A 23 -12.74 -0.79 7.21
N ARG A 24 -13.21 -0.30 8.36
CA ARG A 24 -13.70 -1.14 9.45
C ARG A 24 -14.99 -1.87 9.06
N ARG A 25 -15.02 -3.19 9.27
CA ARG A 25 -16.21 -4.02 8.98
C ARG A 25 -17.45 -3.60 9.79
N GLY A 26 -17.27 -3.05 11.00
CA GLY A 26 -18.39 -2.56 11.83
C GLY A 26 -19.07 -1.30 11.30
N LEU A 27 -18.50 -0.64 10.28
CA LEU A 27 -19.12 0.47 9.56
C LEU A 27 -19.82 0.00 8.26
N ARG A 28 -19.94 -1.32 8.04
CA ARG A 28 -20.71 -1.88 6.91
C ARG A 28 -22.17 -1.50 7.08
N GLY A 29 -22.68 -0.72 6.13
CA GLY A 29 -23.94 0.00 6.22
C GLY A 29 -23.84 1.36 5.54
N ILE A 30 -22.61 1.90 5.43
CA ILE A 30 -22.32 2.96 4.48
C ILE A 30 -22.20 2.41 3.06
N ASN A 31 -22.49 3.25 2.08
CA ASN A 31 -22.44 2.90 0.66
C ASN A 31 -21.03 2.41 0.26
N GLU A 32 -20.94 1.33 -0.51
CA GLU A 32 -19.70 0.70 -0.95
C GLU A 32 -18.76 1.66 -1.69
N ARG A 33 -19.29 2.72 -2.31
CA ARG A 33 -18.50 3.78 -2.98
C ARG A 33 -17.49 4.49 -2.06
N TYR A 34 -17.68 4.39 -0.74
CA TYR A 34 -16.79 4.95 0.27
C TYR A 34 -15.78 3.94 0.83
N ILE A 35 -15.92 2.67 0.44
CA ILE A 35 -15.13 1.55 0.94
C ILE A 35 -14.24 1.00 -0.18
N ILE A 36 -14.82 0.83 -1.37
CA ILE A 36 -14.17 0.27 -2.54
C ILE A 36 -13.74 1.43 -3.45
N PRO A 37 -12.45 1.54 -3.79
CA PRO A 37 -12.00 2.56 -4.73
C PRO A 37 -12.71 2.42 -6.08
N SER A 38 -13.06 3.56 -6.67
CA SER A 38 -13.71 3.61 -7.99
C SER A 38 -12.73 3.66 -9.15
N PHE A 39 -11.49 4.11 -8.93
CA PHE A 39 -10.52 4.37 -10.00
C PHE A 39 -9.15 3.73 -9.76
N VAL A 40 -8.54 3.94 -8.59
CA VAL A 40 -7.20 3.42 -8.29
C VAL A 40 -7.18 2.70 -6.96
N SER A 41 -6.61 1.50 -6.92
CA SER A 41 -6.21 0.87 -5.66
C SER A 41 -4.86 1.41 -5.23
N LEU A 42 -4.70 1.79 -3.96
CA LEU A 42 -3.40 2.09 -3.38
C LEU A 42 -3.15 1.12 -2.24
N GLY A 43 -2.05 0.41 -2.34
CA GLY A 43 -1.65 -0.64 -1.45
C GLY A 43 -2.52 -1.91 -1.51
N PRO A 44 -2.31 -2.81 -0.53
CA PRO A 44 -2.69 -4.21 -0.65
C PRO A 44 -4.19 -4.50 -0.50
N TYR A 45 -4.98 -3.55 0.04
CA TYR A 45 -6.36 -3.85 0.42
C TYR A 45 -7.30 -4.09 -0.77
N HIS A 46 -7.04 -3.43 -1.91
CA HIS A 46 -7.83 -3.52 -3.13
C HIS A 46 -6.98 -3.86 -4.36
N HIS A 47 -5.70 -4.22 -4.17
CA HIS A 47 -4.79 -4.53 -5.25
C HIS A 47 -5.29 -5.73 -6.05
N GLY A 48 -5.22 -5.63 -7.38
CA GLY A 48 -5.69 -6.68 -8.30
C GLY A 48 -7.22 -6.83 -8.39
N SER A 49 -8.00 -5.88 -7.85
CA SER A 49 -9.46 -5.92 -8.02
C SER A 49 -9.81 -5.83 -9.52
N PRO A 50 -10.68 -6.71 -10.06
CA PRO A 50 -10.95 -6.77 -11.50
C PRO A 50 -11.41 -5.44 -12.11
N HIS A 51 -12.18 -4.64 -11.38
CA HIS A 51 -12.67 -3.34 -11.85
C HIS A 51 -11.62 -2.22 -11.83
N LEU A 52 -10.42 -2.48 -11.29
CA LEU A 52 -9.31 -1.52 -11.18
C LEU A 52 -8.13 -1.88 -12.08
N GLN A 53 -8.22 -2.96 -12.87
CA GLN A 53 -7.11 -3.50 -13.65
C GLN A 53 -6.56 -2.49 -14.67
N GLU A 54 -7.43 -1.74 -15.34
CA GLU A 54 -7.01 -0.68 -16.28
C GLU A 54 -6.07 0.32 -15.62
N THR A 55 -6.37 0.73 -14.38
CA THR A 55 -5.52 1.68 -13.67
C THR A 55 -4.23 1.05 -13.15
N GLU A 56 -4.21 -0.26 -12.85
CA GLU A 56 -2.93 -0.95 -12.54
C GLU A 56 -1.96 -0.86 -13.73
N GLU A 57 -2.45 -0.98 -14.97
CA GLU A 57 -1.62 -0.78 -16.17
C GLU A 57 -1.13 0.66 -16.31
N VAL A 58 -1.99 1.65 -16.00
CA VAL A 58 -1.61 3.08 -16.01
C VAL A 58 -0.49 3.38 -15.00
N LYS A 59 -0.42 2.68 -13.87
CA LYS A 59 0.66 2.88 -12.88
C LYS A 59 2.04 2.53 -13.45
N HIS A 60 2.15 1.56 -14.35
CA HIS A 60 3.41 1.26 -15.02
C HIS A 60 3.90 2.42 -15.87
N ALA A 61 2.99 3.04 -16.64
CA ALA A 61 3.31 4.24 -17.41
C ALA A 61 3.71 5.40 -16.47
N ALA A 62 2.98 5.57 -15.36
CA ALA A 62 3.30 6.57 -14.35
C ALA A 62 4.71 6.40 -13.77
N ALA A 63 5.09 5.15 -13.45
CA ALA A 63 6.42 4.80 -12.97
C ALA A 63 7.52 5.13 -13.98
N HIS A 64 7.33 4.75 -15.24
CA HIS A 64 8.27 5.10 -16.32
C HIS A 64 8.46 6.62 -16.41
N TYR A 65 7.36 7.38 -16.55
CA TYR A 65 7.45 8.83 -16.71
C TYR A 65 7.94 9.55 -15.46
N PHE A 66 7.65 9.03 -14.26
CA PHE A 66 8.20 9.57 -13.02
C PHE A 66 9.73 9.44 -13.00
N CYS A 67 10.25 8.25 -13.31
CA CYS A 67 11.69 8.00 -13.34
C CYS A 67 12.37 8.91 -14.38
N GLU A 68 11.85 8.93 -15.62
CA GLU A 68 12.33 9.80 -16.70
C GLU A 68 12.38 11.29 -16.29
N LYS A 69 11.29 11.82 -15.72
CA LYS A 69 11.22 13.24 -15.32
C LYS A 69 12.09 13.56 -14.10
N SER A 70 12.27 12.60 -13.20
CA SER A 70 13.07 12.79 -11.98
C SER A 70 14.57 12.64 -12.24
N GLY A 71 14.98 12.11 -13.39
CA GLY A 71 16.38 11.83 -13.72
C GLY A 71 16.98 10.63 -12.97
N HIS A 72 16.15 9.84 -12.28
CA HIS A 72 16.58 8.62 -11.59
C HIS A 72 16.21 7.39 -12.41
N SER A 73 17.03 6.34 -12.33
CA SER A 73 16.70 5.06 -12.95
C SER A 73 15.56 4.35 -12.22
N ILE A 74 14.89 3.41 -12.89
CA ILE A 74 13.85 2.58 -12.29
C ILE A 74 14.42 1.79 -11.10
N GLU A 75 15.62 1.24 -11.27
CA GLU A 75 16.34 0.48 -10.25
C GLU A 75 16.64 1.34 -9.03
N GLU A 76 17.14 2.57 -9.22
CA GLU A 76 17.42 3.47 -8.10
C GLU A 76 16.17 3.81 -7.27
N VAL A 77 15.04 4.03 -7.93
CA VAL A 77 13.77 4.33 -7.24
C VAL A 77 13.22 3.07 -6.58
N TYR A 78 13.25 1.93 -7.26
CA TYR A 78 12.80 0.65 -6.74
C TYR A 78 13.62 0.20 -5.53
N ASP A 79 14.95 0.33 -5.57
CA ASP A 79 15.85 -0.05 -4.47
C ASP A 79 15.59 0.79 -3.21
N LYS A 80 15.25 2.08 -3.38
CA LYS A 80 14.80 2.92 -2.26
C LYS A 80 13.53 2.35 -1.60
N ILE A 81 12.54 1.93 -2.40
CA ILE A 81 11.32 1.29 -1.89
C ILE A 81 11.64 -0.06 -1.22
N LEU A 82 12.49 -0.87 -1.84
CA LEU A 82 12.89 -2.17 -1.31
C LEU A 82 13.56 -2.02 0.06
N SER A 83 14.37 -0.97 0.26
CA SER A 83 15.06 -0.69 1.52
C SER A 83 14.12 -0.42 2.71
N ILE A 84 12.88 0.03 2.43
CA ILE A 84 11.87 0.37 3.46
C ILE A 84 10.66 -0.59 3.44
N VAL A 85 10.72 -1.67 2.65
CA VAL A 85 9.57 -2.52 2.38
C VAL A 85 9.05 -3.20 3.65
N THR A 86 9.95 -3.58 4.56
CA THR A 86 9.60 -4.28 5.79
C THR A 86 8.84 -3.35 6.74
N GLU A 87 9.32 -2.11 6.87
CA GLU A 87 8.72 -1.04 7.64
C GLU A 87 7.34 -0.69 7.07
N ALA A 88 7.25 -0.49 5.75
CA ALA A 88 6.00 -0.20 5.06
C ALA A 88 4.96 -1.32 5.25
N ARG A 89 5.37 -2.59 5.12
CA ARG A 89 4.50 -3.75 5.38
C ARG A 89 3.99 -3.78 6.83
N SER A 90 4.82 -3.34 7.78
CA SER A 90 4.45 -3.31 9.20
C SER A 90 3.35 -2.31 9.53
N CYS A 91 3.06 -1.36 8.62
CA CYS A 91 1.97 -0.40 8.74
C CYS A 91 0.61 -1.00 8.32
N TYR A 92 0.57 -2.17 7.69
CA TYR A 92 -0.67 -2.81 7.27
C TYR A 92 -1.08 -3.93 8.24
N ALA A 93 -2.37 -4.30 8.20
CA ALA A 93 -2.82 -5.51 8.88
C ALA A 93 -2.16 -6.75 8.27
N ASN A 94 -1.75 -7.72 9.11
CA ASN A 94 -1.01 -8.90 8.67
C ASN A 94 -1.73 -9.67 7.54
N ASP A 95 -3.06 -9.78 7.60
CA ASP A 95 -3.88 -10.46 6.59
C ASP A 95 -3.87 -9.75 5.23
N ALA A 96 -3.63 -8.45 5.20
CA ALA A 96 -3.57 -7.67 3.96
C ALA A 96 -2.29 -7.96 3.18
N VAL A 97 -1.17 -8.20 3.89
CA VAL A 97 0.16 -8.38 3.28
C VAL A 97 0.62 -9.84 3.23
N ALA A 98 -0.13 -10.75 3.87
CA ALA A 98 0.24 -12.16 4.00
C ALA A 98 0.43 -12.86 2.64
N ASN A 99 -0.33 -12.47 1.62
CA ASN A 99 -0.29 -13.09 0.30
C ASN A 99 0.78 -12.49 -0.63
N PHE A 100 1.58 -11.53 -0.14
CA PHE A 100 2.62 -10.88 -0.93
C PHE A 100 3.97 -11.18 -0.31
N THR A 101 4.91 -11.64 -1.13
CA THR A 101 6.34 -11.57 -0.83
C THR A 101 6.79 -10.13 -0.64
N ASN A 102 8.00 -9.93 -0.11
CA ASN A 102 8.57 -8.59 -0.01
C ASN A 102 8.75 -7.96 -1.39
N SER A 103 9.19 -8.73 -2.40
CA SER A 103 9.36 -8.21 -3.76
C SER A 103 8.03 -7.81 -4.41
N GLU A 104 7.00 -8.66 -4.32
CA GLU A 104 5.67 -8.31 -4.87
C GLU A 104 5.09 -7.06 -4.19
N PHE A 105 5.25 -6.93 -2.88
CA PHE A 105 4.81 -5.75 -2.16
C PHE A 105 5.65 -4.52 -2.50
N ALA A 106 6.96 -4.66 -2.70
CA ALA A 106 7.82 -3.55 -3.14
C ALA A 106 7.42 -3.06 -4.53
N VAL A 107 7.14 -3.97 -5.47
CA VAL A 107 6.63 -3.61 -6.81
C VAL A 107 5.32 -2.84 -6.70
N MET A 108 4.38 -3.32 -5.87
CA MET A 108 3.12 -2.62 -5.62
C MET A 108 3.35 -1.19 -5.08
N MET A 109 4.17 -1.04 -4.04
CA MET A 109 4.48 0.27 -3.45
C MET A 109 5.22 1.20 -4.42
N PHE A 110 6.11 0.66 -5.25
CA PHE A 110 6.82 1.42 -6.27
C PHE A 110 5.86 1.99 -7.31
N LEU A 111 4.98 1.16 -7.86
CA LEU A 111 3.99 1.58 -8.86
C LEU A 111 2.99 2.58 -8.27
N ASP A 112 2.46 2.28 -7.08
CA ASP A 112 1.51 3.15 -6.38
C ASP A 112 2.13 4.52 -6.03
N GLY A 113 3.36 4.50 -5.51
CA GLY A 113 4.09 5.71 -5.15
C GLY A 113 4.41 6.58 -6.36
N CYS A 114 4.88 5.99 -7.46
CA CYS A 114 5.11 6.74 -8.69
C CYS A 114 3.82 7.29 -9.29
N TYR A 115 2.73 6.52 -9.25
CA TYR A 115 1.42 6.98 -9.71
C TYR A 115 0.93 8.20 -8.92
N LEU A 116 1.02 8.16 -7.59
CA LEU A 116 0.68 9.30 -6.74
C LEU A 116 1.51 10.54 -7.08
N LEU A 117 2.83 10.39 -7.17
CA LEU A 117 3.75 11.50 -7.43
C LEU A 117 3.63 12.07 -8.85
N HIS A 118 3.21 11.25 -9.82
CA HIS A 118 3.02 11.67 -11.20
C HIS A 118 1.67 12.37 -11.42
N TYR A 119 0.57 11.78 -10.95
CA TYR A 119 -0.80 12.17 -11.32
C TYR A 119 -1.60 12.88 -10.23
N ILE A 120 -1.33 12.66 -8.94
CA ILE A 120 -2.15 13.16 -7.83
C ILE A 120 -1.42 14.27 -7.06
N LYS A 121 -0.72 15.15 -7.79
CA LYS A 121 0.04 16.28 -7.20
C LYS A 121 -0.78 17.17 -6.28
#